data_AF-A0A4V1ZYM0-F1
#
_entry.id   AF-A0A4V1ZYM0-F1
#
_cell.length_a   1.000
_cell.length_b   1.000
_cell.length_c   1.000
_cell.angle_alpha   90.00
_cell.angle_beta   90.00
_cell.angle_gamma   90.00
#
_symmetry.space_group_name_H-M   'P 1'
#
loop_
_entity.id
_entity.type
_entity.pdbx_description
1 polymer ?
#
loop_
_entity_poly.entity_id
_entity_poly.type
_entity_poly.pdbx_seq_one_letter_code
_entity_poly.pdbx_strand_id
1 'polypeptide(L)'
;MATIVLYQNRLYAQTDADVARRTSVSQYGITWTFDKPAVTGKFITGDWWVLAPVTIKSVTPAPGPAAVDTAKLEKNRWNDTSLKNDTTLRNGSMIILRAGNRQAYDSRAAAFSKEDIIRFPLNLEAGKSLVSSVSNTTLPVDHFSKEIMWESEMKSETVIKTSAVLTTVSKIPPPDAFRPPYAGIMKPIFRASDIQWNLLPKLSAPGEVPSWQLFERYLQRPWIDHVMSWSQQQL
;
A
#
# COMPACT_ATOMS: atom_id res chain seq x y z
N MET A 1 -41.11 3.43 5.59
CA MET A 1 -40.42 2.72 4.49
C MET A 1 -39.25 3.58 4.03
N ALA A 2 -38.09 3.42 4.67
CA ALA A 2 -36.87 4.11 4.26
C ALA A 2 -36.13 3.21 3.28
N THR A 3 -36.13 3.60 2.02
CA THR A 3 -35.31 3.01 0.97
C THR A 3 -33.86 3.07 1.42
N ILE A 4 -33.26 1.91 1.71
CA ILE A 4 -31.81 1.78 1.84
C ILE A 4 -31.27 2.10 0.45
N VAL A 5 -30.86 3.36 0.26
CA VAL A 5 -29.99 3.74 -0.84
C VAL A 5 -28.66 3.07 -0.52
N LEU A 6 -28.51 1.84 -0.99
CA LEU A 6 -27.19 1.24 -1.19
C LEU A 6 -26.43 2.28 -1.98
N TYR A 7 -25.50 3.00 -1.34
CA TYR A 7 -24.51 3.76 -2.04
C TYR A 7 -23.82 2.74 -2.95
N GLN A 8 -24.20 2.79 -4.23
CA GLN A 8 -23.62 1.99 -5.28
C GLN A 8 -22.20 2.51 -5.52
N ASN A 9 -21.30 2.31 -4.56
CA ASN A 9 -19.96 1.88 -4.93
C ASN A 9 -20.14 0.49 -5.51
N ARG A 10 -20.68 0.44 -6.74
CA ARG A 10 -20.59 -0.76 -7.55
C ARG A 10 -19.09 -0.99 -7.66
N LEU A 11 -18.60 -2.00 -6.95
CA LEU A 11 -17.40 -2.74 -7.30
C LEU A 11 -17.66 -3.26 -8.71
N TYR A 12 -17.49 -2.41 -9.72
CA TYR A 12 -17.64 -2.81 -11.09
C TYR A 12 -16.48 -3.74 -11.38
N ALA A 13 -16.81 -4.96 -11.78
CA ALA A 13 -15.85 -5.83 -12.41
C ALA A 13 -15.14 -5.03 -13.53
N GLN A 14 -13.81 -5.16 -13.61
CA GLN A 14 -13.00 -4.47 -14.59
C GLN A 14 -13.58 -4.70 -15.99
N THR A 15 -13.86 -3.63 -16.72
CA THR A 15 -14.33 -3.74 -18.10
C THR A 15 -13.13 -3.82 -19.06
N ASP A 16 -13.34 -4.29 -20.28
CA ASP A 16 -12.29 -4.28 -21.31
C ASP A 16 -11.75 -2.86 -21.57
N ALA A 17 -12.57 -1.82 -21.33
CA ALA A 17 -12.15 -0.42 -21.44
C ALA A 17 -11.15 0.02 -20.34
N ASP A 18 -11.13 -0.66 -19.19
CA ASP A 18 -10.19 -0.38 -18.11
C ASP A 18 -8.81 -1.00 -18.38
N VAL A 19 -8.75 -2.06 -19.19
CA VAL A 19 -7.50 -2.62 -19.72
C VAL A 19 -6.98 -1.70 -20.82
N ALA A 20 -5.81 -1.10 -20.61
CA ALA A 20 -5.21 -0.25 -21.63
C ALA A 20 -3.68 -0.29 -21.59
N ARG A 21 -3.08 0.06 -22.73
CA ARG A 21 -1.64 0.36 -22.79
C ARG A 21 -1.39 1.75 -22.25
N ARG A 22 -0.60 1.86 -21.19
CA ARG A 22 -0.25 3.12 -20.52
C ARG A 22 1.25 3.26 -20.40
N THR A 23 1.77 4.48 -20.42
CA THR A 23 3.18 4.79 -20.16
C THR A 23 3.49 4.91 -18.66
N SER A 24 2.46 5.10 -17.84
CA SER A 24 2.56 5.13 -16.39
C SER A 24 1.22 4.82 -15.75
N VAL A 25 1.25 4.47 -14.45
CA VAL A 25 0.07 4.35 -13.60
C VAL A 25 0.36 5.01 -12.25
N SER A 26 -0.68 5.58 -11.64
CA SER A 26 -0.57 6.31 -10.39
C SER A 26 -1.59 5.85 -9.36
N GLN A 27 -1.18 5.81 -8.09
CA GLN A 27 -2.03 5.50 -6.95
C GLN A 27 -1.47 6.15 -5.68
N TYR A 28 -2.31 6.83 -4.91
CA TYR A 28 -1.96 7.48 -3.64
C TYR A 28 -0.73 8.42 -3.70
N GLY A 29 -0.55 9.14 -4.82
CA GLY A 29 0.59 10.04 -5.01
C GLY A 29 1.90 9.35 -5.43
N ILE A 30 1.85 8.04 -5.68
CA ILE A 30 2.94 7.24 -6.24
C ILE A 30 2.65 7.03 -7.72
N THR A 31 3.64 7.25 -8.58
CA THR A 31 3.55 7.01 -10.02
C THR A 31 4.67 6.10 -10.47
N TRP A 32 4.34 4.97 -11.08
CA TRP A 32 5.31 4.11 -11.77
C TRP A 32 5.32 4.47 -13.25
N THR A 33 6.49 4.80 -13.79
CA THR A 33 6.69 5.06 -15.22
C THR A 33 7.33 3.84 -15.86
N PHE A 34 6.74 3.35 -16.94
CA PHE A 34 7.26 2.22 -17.71
C PHE A 34 8.26 2.72 -18.76
N ASP A 35 9.25 1.89 -19.09
CA ASP A 35 10.19 2.20 -20.18
C ASP A 35 9.47 2.28 -21.55
N LYS A 36 8.44 1.46 -21.73
CA LYS A 36 7.57 1.41 -22.92
C LYS A 36 6.11 1.26 -22.47
N PRO A 37 5.12 1.66 -23.30
CA PRO A 37 3.71 1.47 -22.96
C PRO A 37 3.38 0.01 -22.61
N ALA A 38 2.89 -0.22 -21.40
CA ALA A 38 2.58 -1.54 -20.85
C ALA A 38 1.06 -1.74 -20.71
N VAL A 39 0.59 -2.97 -20.90
CA VAL A 39 -0.82 -3.32 -20.68
C VAL A 39 -1.09 -3.35 -19.18
N THR A 40 -2.05 -2.55 -18.73
CA THR A 40 -2.36 -2.34 -17.32
C THR A 40 -3.85 -2.37 -17.08
N GLY A 41 -4.23 -2.66 -15.84
CA GLY A 41 -5.59 -2.62 -15.35
C GLY A 41 -5.63 -2.60 -13.83
N LYS A 42 -6.82 -2.71 -13.25
CA LYS A 42 -7.01 -2.70 -11.80
C LYS A 42 -7.69 -3.98 -11.34
N PHE A 43 -7.30 -4.48 -10.18
CA PHE A 43 -8.10 -5.47 -9.46
C PHE A 43 -9.40 -4.84 -8.97
N ILE A 44 -10.37 -5.66 -8.55
CA ILE A 44 -11.65 -5.16 -8.04
C ILE A 44 -11.49 -4.26 -6.79
N THR A 45 -10.36 -4.38 -6.08
CA THR A 45 -9.98 -3.52 -4.94
C THR A 45 -9.33 -2.20 -5.35
N GLY A 46 -9.15 -1.95 -6.64
CA GLY A 46 -8.58 -0.71 -7.19
C GLY A 46 -7.06 -0.68 -7.35
N ASP A 47 -6.34 -1.65 -6.78
CA ASP A 47 -4.89 -1.77 -6.94
C ASP A 47 -4.49 -2.11 -8.38
N TRP A 48 -3.35 -1.59 -8.82
CA TRP A 48 -2.87 -1.79 -10.19
C TRP A 48 -2.24 -3.16 -10.43
N TRP A 49 -2.51 -3.71 -11.60
CA TRP A 49 -1.71 -4.75 -12.23
C TRP A 49 -1.10 -4.28 -13.55
N VAL A 50 0.02 -4.91 -13.93
CA VAL A 50 0.69 -4.74 -15.21
C VAL A 50 1.08 -6.10 -15.79
N LEU A 51 0.86 -6.28 -17.09
CA LEU A 51 1.23 -7.51 -17.78
C LEU A 51 2.75 -7.60 -17.94
N ALA A 52 3.34 -8.70 -17.49
CA ALA A 52 4.76 -8.98 -17.57
C ALA A 52 5.16 -9.64 -18.91
N PRO A 53 6.45 -9.58 -19.29
CA PRO A 53 7.53 -8.83 -18.64
C PRO A 53 7.37 -7.31 -18.82
N VAL A 54 7.83 -6.54 -17.83
CA VAL A 54 7.80 -5.06 -17.90
C VAL A 54 9.05 -4.46 -17.26
N THR A 55 9.53 -3.37 -17.83
CA THR A 55 10.59 -2.55 -17.23
C THR A 55 9.97 -1.31 -16.62
N ILE A 56 10.09 -1.16 -15.29
CA ILE A 56 9.77 0.08 -14.58
C ILE A 56 10.97 1.00 -14.71
N LYS A 57 10.81 2.11 -15.43
CA LYS A 57 11.88 3.08 -15.67
C LYS A 57 12.16 3.94 -14.44
N SER A 58 11.12 4.36 -13.73
CA SER A 58 11.23 5.23 -12.56
C SER A 58 9.96 5.20 -11.71
N VAL A 59 10.09 5.69 -10.47
CA VAL A 59 8.97 5.97 -9.57
C VAL A 59 9.03 7.42 -9.12
N THR A 60 7.86 8.05 -9.01
CA THR A 60 7.69 9.38 -8.42
C THR A 60 6.80 9.26 -7.17
N PRO A 61 7.18 9.86 -6.01
CA PRO A 61 8.45 10.54 -5.78
C PRO A 61 9.66 9.62 -5.89
N ALA A 62 10.79 10.16 -6.34
CA ALA A 62 12.00 9.38 -6.56
C ALA A 62 12.59 8.90 -5.22
N PRO A 63 13.12 7.67 -5.16
CA PRO A 63 13.88 7.22 -4.00
C PRO A 63 15.19 8.00 -3.92
N GLY A 64 15.54 8.50 -2.73
CA GLY A 64 16.77 9.25 -2.58
C GLY A 64 16.98 9.80 -1.17
N PRO A 65 18.16 10.38 -0.93
CA PRO A 65 18.45 11.01 0.36
C PRO A 65 17.52 12.19 0.62
N ALA A 66 17.34 12.52 1.89
CA ALA A 66 16.53 13.65 2.32
C ALA A 66 17.26 14.49 3.38
N ALA A 67 16.75 15.69 3.65
CA ALA A 67 17.26 16.51 4.74
C ALA A 67 17.17 15.77 6.09
N VAL A 68 18.08 16.12 7.00
CA VAL A 68 18.06 15.63 8.38
C VAL A 68 16.71 15.98 9.00
N ASP A 69 16.08 14.97 9.59
CA ASP A 69 14.85 15.16 10.34
C ASP A 69 15.21 15.83 11.68
N THR A 70 14.55 16.94 12.01
CA THR A 70 14.75 17.64 13.28
C THR A 70 13.88 17.07 14.39
N ALA A 71 13.03 16.09 14.09
CA ALA A 71 12.26 15.37 15.10
C ALA A 71 13.19 14.76 16.15
N LYS A 72 12.85 15.00 17.42
CA LYS A 72 13.57 14.42 18.55
C LYS A 72 13.32 12.92 18.58
N LEU A 73 14.40 12.14 18.59
CA LEU A 73 14.32 10.69 18.77
C LEU A 73 14.01 10.38 20.22
N GLU A 74 12.75 10.12 20.54
CA GLU A 74 12.35 9.72 21.88
C GLU A 74 12.56 8.22 22.08
N LYS A 75 13.12 7.87 23.24
CA LYS A 75 13.31 6.49 23.66
C LYS A 75 12.24 6.12 24.67
N ASN A 76 11.75 4.89 24.59
CA ASN A 76 10.81 4.36 25.56
C ASN A 76 11.50 4.05 26.91
N ARG A 77 10.73 3.57 27.89
CA ARG A 77 11.23 3.18 29.23
C ARG A 77 12.29 2.08 29.23
N TRP A 78 12.49 1.38 28.12
CA TRP A 78 13.52 0.34 27.92
C TRP A 78 14.74 0.87 27.16
N ASN A 79 14.84 2.19 26.93
CA ASN A 79 15.90 2.84 26.18
C ASN A 79 15.92 2.45 24.68
N ASP A 80 14.77 2.03 24.14
CA ASP A 80 14.59 1.63 22.74
C ASP A 80 13.80 2.67 21.93
N THR A 81 14.07 2.72 20.62
CA THR A 81 13.29 3.49 19.65
C THR A 81 13.27 2.76 18.31
N SER A 82 12.19 2.93 17.56
CA SER A 82 12.07 2.41 16.19
C SER A 82 12.65 3.36 15.14
N LEU A 83 13.17 4.52 15.56
CA LEU A 83 13.73 5.54 14.70
C LEU A 83 15.25 5.65 14.82
N LYS A 84 15.89 6.11 13.76
CA LYS A 84 17.31 6.45 13.71
C LYS A 84 17.52 7.69 12.84
N ASN A 85 18.55 8.46 13.15
CA ASN A 85 18.94 9.61 12.35
C ASN A 85 19.74 9.13 11.12
N ASP A 86 19.02 8.71 10.08
CA ASP A 86 19.59 8.21 8.84
C ASP A 86 18.88 8.88 7.65
N THR A 87 19.64 9.65 6.87
CA THR A 87 19.17 10.44 5.72
C THR A 87 19.41 9.75 4.38
N THR A 88 19.82 8.49 4.36
CA THR A 88 20.27 7.82 3.14
C THR A 88 19.16 7.54 2.13
N LEU A 89 17.92 7.30 2.58
CA LEU A 89 16.82 6.95 1.68
C LEU A 89 15.44 7.36 2.21
N ARG A 90 14.65 8.02 1.38
CA ARG A 90 13.19 8.14 1.48
C ARG A 90 12.52 7.68 0.20
N ASN A 91 11.21 7.42 0.24
CA ASN A 91 10.39 7.02 -0.90
C ASN A 91 10.89 5.76 -1.64
N GLY A 92 11.47 4.83 -0.88
CA GLY A 92 12.03 3.60 -1.41
C GLY A 92 10.99 2.65 -1.99
N SER A 93 11.47 1.57 -2.59
CA SER A 93 10.63 0.50 -3.13
C SER A 93 11.23 -0.85 -2.80
N MET A 94 10.39 -1.88 -2.68
CA MET A 94 10.80 -3.23 -2.28
C MET A 94 9.94 -4.30 -2.96
N ILE A 95 10.55 -5.45 -3.24
CA ILE A 95 9.84 -6.69 -3.59
C ILE A 95 9.98 -7.66 -2.41
N ILE A 96 8.86 -8.11 -1.86
CA ILE A 96 8.86 -8.94 -0.65
C ILE A 96 8.67 -10.40 -1.06
N LEU A 97 9.76 -11.14 -1.29
CA LEU A 97 9.68 -12.57 -1.66
C LEU A 97 9.48 -13.50 -0.46
N ARG A 98 9.89 -13.06 0.74
CA ARG A 98 9.72 -13.76 2.01
C ARG A 98 9.32 -12.73 3.06
N ALA A 99 8.32 -13.07 3.87
CA ALA A 99 7.93 -12.23 4.99
C ALA A 99 9.09 -12.10 5.99
N GLY A 100 9.26 -10.90 6.54
CA GLY A 100 10.33 -10.56 7.46
C GLY A 100 10.13 -9.16 8.04
N ASN A 101 11.00 -8.80 8.96
CA ASN A 101 10.93 -7.57 9.75
C ASN A 101 11.83 -6.44 9.19
N ARG A 102 12.19 -6.51 7.90
CA ARG A 102 13.05 -5.54 7.24
C ARG A 102 12.31 -4.84 6.11
N GLN A 103 12.68 -3.59 5.86
CA GLN A 103 12.08 -2.77 4.79
C GLN A 103 13.12 -1.88 4.09
N ALA A 104 12.81 -1.46 2.86
CA ALA A 104 13.70 -0.60 2.05
C ALA A 104 13.00 0.67 1.52
N TYR A 105 12.01 1.17 2.26
CA TYR A 105 11.20 2.35 1.97
C TYR A 105 11.79 3.65 2.57
N ASP A 106 12.24 3.61 3.82
CA ASP A 106 12.74 4.81 4.52
C ASP A 106 13.84 4.45 5.51
N SER A 107 14.98 5.14 5.43
CA SER A 107 16.17 4.83 6.22
C SER A 107 16.03 5.20 7.70
N ARG A 108 15.09 6.09 8.04
CA ARG A 108 14.85 6.50 9.43
C ARG A 108 14.25 5.38 10.28
N ALA A 109 13.58 4.40 9.69
CA ALA A 109 13.05 3.27 10.43
C ALA A 109 14.15 2.26 10.81
N ALA A 110 14.20 1.82 12.07
CA ALA A 110 15.16 0.87 12.63
C ALA A 110 15.32 -0.40 11.77
N ALA A 111 14.19 -0.89 11.23
CA ALA A 111 14.08 -2.04 10.33
C ALA A 111 14.64 -1.82 8.90
N PHE A 112 15.19 -0.64 8.59
CA PHE A 112 15.73 -0.36 7.27
C PHE A 112 16.90 -1.30 6.89
N SER A 113 16.83 -1.85 5.67
CA SER A 113 17.78 -2.77 5.06
C SER A 113 18.23 -2.23 3.72
N LYS A 114 19.54 -2.01 3.56
CA LYS A 114 20.12 -1.48 2.31
C LYS A 114 20.15 -2.54 1.21
N GLU A 115 20.17 -3.80 1.60
CA GLU A 115 20.24 -4.97 0.73
C GLU A 115 18.92 -5.18 -0.04
N ASP A 116 17.81 -4.72 0.52
CA ASP A 116 16.46 -4.89 -0.04
C ASP A 116 16.04 -3.70 -0.95
N ILE A 117 16.92 -2.71 -1.17
CA ILE A 117 16.65 -1.52 -1.98
C ILE A 117 16.48 -1.89 -3.45
N ILE A 118 15.35 -1.50 -4.02
CA ILE A 118 15.14 -1.50 -5.46
C ILE A 118 15.78 -0.25 -6.10
N ARG A 119 16.54 -0.47 -7.17
CA ARG A 119 17.05 0.59 -8.05
C ARG A 119 16.34 0.51 -9.40
N PHE A 120 16.16 1.67 -10.03
CA PHE A 120 15.53 1.78 -11.34
C PHE A 120 16.59 2.13 -12.41
N PRO A 121 16.43 1.66 -13.67
CA PRO A 121 15.29 0.85 -14.16
C PRO A 121 15.28 -0.57 -13.60
N LEU A 122 14.07 -1.12 -13.41
CA LEU A 122 13.84 -2.45 -12.83
C LEU A 122 13.06 -3.31 -13.82
N ASN A 123 13.62 -4.47 -14.17
CA ASN A 123 12.90 -5.50 -14.91
C ASN A 123 12.07 -6.35 -13.94
N LEU A 124 10.77 -6.50 -14.21
CA LEU A 124 9.86 -7.30 -13.43
C LEU A 124 9.26 -8.43 -14.27
N GLU A 125 9.52 -9.65 -13.81
CA GLU A 125 8.86 -10.88 -14.26
C GLU A 125 7.48 -11.04 -13.63
N ALA A 126 6.63 -11.88 -14.23
CA ALA A 126 5.32 -12.20 -13.69
C ALA A 126 5.38 -12.75 -12.25
N GLY A 127 4.34 -12.47 -11.46
CA GLY A 127 4.22 -13.01 -10.11
C GLY A 127 5.02 -12.24 -9.05
N LYS A 128 5.52 -11.05 -9.39
CA LYS A 128 6.16 -10.11 -8.44
C LYS A 128 5.22 -8.95 -8.12
N SER A 129 5.33 -8.43 -6.90
CA SER A 129 4.64 -7.20 -6.51
C SER A 129 5.70 -6.18 -6.10
N LEU A 130 5.74 -5.05 -6.81
CA LEU A 130 6.57 -3.92 -6.46
C LEU A 130 5.77 -3.02 -5.52
N VAL A 131 6.25 -2.89 -4.29
CA VAL A 131 5.70 -1.95 -3.33
C VAL A 131 6.56 -0.70 -3.36
N SER A 132 5.92 0.45 -3.50
CA SER A 132 6.57 1.76 -3.48
C SER A 132 5.92 2.64 -2.40
N SER A 133 6.67 3.59 -1.86
CA SER A 133 6.21 4.42 -0.75
C SER A 133 6.36 5.92 -1.02
N VAL A 134 5.61 6.70 -0.25
CA VAL A 134 5.91 8.11 0.02
C VAL A 134 6.22 8.23 1.50
N SER A 135 7.31 8.91 1.83
CA SER A 135 7.71 9.17 3.21
C SER A 135 7.04 10.43 3.78
N ASN A 136 6.74 10.43 5.07
CA ASN A 136 6.43 11.65 5.80
C ASN A 136 7.66 12.55 5.86
N THR A 137 7.47 13.85 5.71
CA THR A 137 8.58 14.82 5.71
C THR A 137 9.04 15.20 7.11
N THR A 138 8.10 15.21 8.06
CA THR A 138 8.26 15.61 9.47
C THR A 138 7.65 14.57 10.40
N LEU A 139 8.08 14.54 11.65
CA LEU A 139 7.48 13.72 12.71
C LEU A 139 7.30 14.57 14.00
N PRO A 140 6.32 14.24 14.87
CA PRO A 140 5.29 13.22 14.68
C PRO A 140 4.22 13.66 13.65
N VAL A 141 3.42 12.71 13.18
CA VAL A 141 2.28 12.95 12.28
C VAL A 141 0.97 12.54 12.93
N ASP A 142 -0.15 13.02 12.38
CA ASP A 142 -1.47 12.52 12.73
C ASP A 142 -1.57 11.03 12.41
N HIS A 143 -2.11 10.25 13.35
CA HIS A 143 -2.52 8.88 13.08
C HIS A 143 -3.61 8.88 12.00
N PHE A 144 -3.51 7.98 11.02
CA PHE A 144 -4.44 8.00 9.87
C PHE A 144 -5.91 7.80 10.29
N SER A 145 -6.14 7.11 11.41
CA SER A 145 -7.44 6.89 12.05
C SER A 145 -7.62 7.64 13.37
N LYS A 146 -6.97 8.80 13.55
CA LYS A 146 -7.03 9.60 14.80
C LYS A 146 -8.45 9.85 15.35
N GLU A 147 -9.45 9.94 14.48
CA GLU A 147 -10.85 10.22 14.84
C GLU A 147 -11.50 9.11 15.70
N ILE A 148 -10.90 7.91 15.72
CA ILE A 148 -11.38 6.76 16.50
C ILE A 148 -10.34 6.26 17.52
N MET A 149 -9.26 7.02 17.73
CA MET A 149 -8.17 6.67 18.64
C MET A 149 -8.31 7.42 19.98
N TRP A 150 -7.69 6.89 21.03
CA TRP A 150 -7.51 7.64 22.27
C TRP A 150 -6.66 8.89 22.04
N GLU A 151 -6.86 9.94 22.83
CA GLU A 151 -6.14 11.21 22.70
C GLU A 151 -4.61 11.00 22.71
N SER A 152 -4.14 10.08 23.54
CA SER A 152 -2.72 9.70 23.65
C SER A 152 -2.16 8.98 22.42
N GLU A 153 -3.01 8.54 21.49
CA GLU A 153 -2.66 7.75 20.30
C GLU A 153 -2.99 8.46 18.98
N MET A 154 -3.47 9.71 19.02
CA MET A 154 -3.78 10.50 17.82
C MET A 154 -2.54 10.90 17.01
N LYS A 155 -1.34 10.69 17.55
CA LYS A 155 -0.05 10.99 16.91
C LYS A 155 0.79 9.72 16.77
N SER A 156 1.58 9.65 15.71
CA SER A 156 2.49 8.54 15.44
C SER A 156 3.83 9.03 14.88
N GLU A 157 4.82 8.16 14.92
CA GLU A 157 6.17 8.39 14.39
C GLU A 157 6.39 7.64 13.06
N THR A 158 5.30 7.34 12.33
CA THR A 158 5.36 6.59 11.07
C THR A 158 6.12 7.38 10.01
N VAL A 159 7.28 6.88 9.60
CA VAL A 159 8.12 7.50 8.57
C VAL A 159 7.54 7.37 7.16
N ILE A 160 6.65 6.40 6.95
CA ILE A 160 5.95 6.17 5.68
C ILE A 160 4.57 6.85 5.74
N LYS A 161 4.29 7.74 4.81
CA LYS A 161 3.02 8.44 4.66
C LYS A 161 1.95 7.59 3.97
N THR A 162 2.37 6.84 2.96
CA THR A 162 1.50 5.95 2.18
C THR A 162 2.36 5.00 1.37
N SER A 163 1.73 3.91 0.93
CA SER A 163 2.31 2.93 0.03
C SER A 163 1.28 2.51 -1.02
N ALA A 164 1.77 1.95 -2.12
CA ALA A 164 0.93 1.35 -3.15
C ALA A 164 1.62 0.13 -3.75
N VAL A 165 0.83 -0.80 -4.30
CA VAL A 165 1.33 -2.07 -4.84
C VAL A 165 1.06 -2.15 -6.34
N LEU A 166 2.13 -2.32 -7.11
CA LEU A 166 2.03 -2.69 -8.53
C LEU A 166 2.29 -4.19 -8.67
N THR A 167 1.28 -4.94 -9.06
CA THR A 167 1.40 -6.41 -9.24
C THR A 167 1.65 -6.77 -10.70
N THR A 168 2.68 -7.57 -10.94
CA THR A 168 2.95 -8.11 -12.28
C THR A 168 2.23 -9.44 -12.49
N VAL A 169 1.54 -9.57 -13.62
CA VAL A 169 0.71 -10.73 -13.96
C VAL A 169 1.17 -11.34 -15.29
N SER A 170 1.03 -12.66 -15.44
CA SER A 170 1.36 -13.37 -16.70
C SER A 170 0.23 -13.34 -17.72
N LYS A 171 -1.00 -13.05 -17.28
CA LYS A 171 -2.20 -12.88 -18.10
C LYS A 171 -3.13 -11.87 -17.45
N ILE A 172 -4.05 -11.31 -18.24
CA ILE A 172 -5.09 -10.41 -17.73
C ILE A 172 -5.92 -11.17 -16.67
N PRO A 173 -6.03 -10.66 -15.42
CA PRO A 173 -6.85 -11.29 -14.38
C PRO A 173 -8.34 -11.24 -14.74
N PRO A 174 -9.17 -12.15 -14.18
CA PRO A 174 -10.62 -12.01 -14.25
C PRO A 174 -11.08 -10.61 -13.80
N PRO A 175 -12.12 -10.03 -14.42
CA PRO A 175 -12.65 -8.71 -14.08
C PRO A 175 -12.92 -8.44 -12.60
N ASP A 176 -13.34 -9.47 -11.87
CA ASP A 176 -13.74 -9.40 -10.47
C ASP A 176 -12.69 -10.00 -9.53
N ALA A 177 -11.44 -10.14 -9.99
CA ALA A 177 -10.34 -10.66 -9.21
C ALA A 177 -9.88 -9.68 -8.12
N PHE A 178 -9.66 -10.20 -6.93
CA PHE A 178 -8.92 -9.52 -5.86
C PHE A 178 -7.42 -9.48 -6.17
N ARG A 179 -6.72 -8.46 -5.67
CA ARG A 179 -5.26 -8.42 -5.72
C ARG A 179 -4.70 -9.64 -4.95
N PRO A 180 -3.77 -10.43 -5.53
CA PRO A 180 -3.09 -11.49 -4.80
C PRO A 180 -2.22 -10.90 -3.66
N PRO A 181 -1.72 -11.74 -2.72
CA PRO A 181 -0.78 -11.30 -1.69
C PRO A 181 0.39 -10.50 -2.30
N TYR A 182 0.74 -9.33 -1.75
CA TYR A 182 1.87 -8.54 -2.23
C TYR A 182 3.20 -9.21 -1.84
N ALA A 183 3.23 -9.88 -0.69
CA ALA A 183 4.37 -10.65 -0.22
C ALA A 183 4.32 -12.11 -0.69
N GLY A 184 5.49 -12.75 -0.76
CA GLY A 184 5.62 -14.15 -1.12
C GLY A 184 5.64 -14.41 -2.62
N ILE A 185 5.93 -15.68 -2.97
CA ILE A 185 5.97 -16.17 -4.35
C ILE A 185 4.64 -16.77 -4.82
N MET A 186 3.75 -17.12 -3.88
CA MET A 186 2.42 -17.64 -4.20
C MET A 186 1.46 -16.47 -4.47
N LYS A 187 0.84 -16.46 -5.65
CA LYS A 187 -0.10 -15.42 -6.08
C LYS A 187 -1.48 -16.02 -6.44
N PRO A 188 -2.20 -16.62 -5.46
CA PRO A 188 -3.55 -17.12 -5.72
C PRO A 188 -4.47 -15.98 -6.15
N ILE A 189 -5.38 -16.26 -7.08
CA ILE A 189 -6.39 -15.32 -7.53
C ILE A 189 -7.73 -15.78 -6.99
N PHE A 190 -8.37 -14.92 -6.20
CA PHE A 190 -9.73 -15.10 -5.71
C PHE A 190 -10.65 -14.11 -6.42
N ARG A 191 -11.93 -14.46 -6.58
CA ARG A 191 -12.90 -13.64 -7.30
C ARG A 191 -14.05 -13.22 -6.40
N ALA A 192 -14.61 -12.04 -6.64
CA ALA A 192 -15.80 -11.60 -5.93
C ALA A 192 -17.02 -12.49 -6.23
N SER A 193 -17.09 -13.12 -7.41
CA SER A 193 -18.10 -14.12 -7.74
C SER A 193 -18.07 -15.36 -6.86
N ASP A 194 -16.92 -15.68 -6.25
CA ASP A 194 -16.75 -16.90 -5.45
C ASP A 194 -17.19 -16.69 -3.98
N ILE A 195 -17.53 -15.46 -3.61
CA ILE A 195 -18.02 -15.13 -2.27
C ILE A 195 -19.44 -15.67 -2.11
N GLN A 196 -19.66 -16.49 -1.08
CA GLN A 196 -20.97 -17.03 -0.73
C GLN A 196 -21.79 -16.01 0.06
N TRP A 197 -22.21 -14.94 -0.62
CA TRP A 197 -22.98 -13.83 -0.03
C TRP A 197 -24.26 -14.29 0.69
N ASN A 198 -24.83 -15.42 0.26
CA ASN A 198 -26.02 -16.03 0.87
C ASN A 198 -25.77 -16.58 2.29
N LEU A 199 -24.52 -16.79 2.70
CA LEU A 199 -24.18 -17.20 4.07
C LEU A 199 -24.08 -16.02 5.05
N LEU A 200 -23.95 -14.78 4.55
CA LEU A 200 -23.83 -13.61 5.43
C LEU A 200 -25.16 -13.33 6.12
N PRO A 201 -25.18 -13.20 7.46
CA PRO A 201 -26.41 -12.92 8.19
C PRO A 201 -26.90 -11.50 7.85
N LYS A 202 -28.19 -11.37 7.60
CA LYS A 202 -28.85 -10.07 7.33
C LYS A 202 -29.24 -9.41 8.64
N LEU A 203 -28.25 -8.97 9.40
CA LEU A 203 -28.46 -8.29 10.67
C LEU A 203 -28.81 -6.82 10.45
N SER A 204 -29.74 -6.30 11.26
CA SER A 204 -29.93 -4.85 11.37
C SER A 204 -28.69 -4.20 11.97
N ALA A 205 -28.36 -3.00 11.52
CA ALA A 205 -27.31 -2.22 12.18
C ALA A 205 -27.66 -2.01 13.67
N PRO A 206 -26.68 -2.12 14.59
CA PRO A 206 -26.93 -2.02 16.04
C PRO A 206 -27.31 -0.60 16.51
N GLY A 207 -27.38 0.37 15.60
CA GLY A 207 -27.66 1.77 15.89
C GLY A 207 -26.97 2.67 14.87
N GLU A 208 -26.43 3.79 15.35
CA GLU A 208 -25.56 4.65 14.56
C GLU A 208 -24.29 3.90 14.16
N VAL A 209 -23.96 3.92 12.87
CA VAL A 209 -22.75 3.30 12.32
C VAL A 209 -21.85 4.39 11.74
N PRO A 210 -20.51 4.22 11.79
CA PRO A 210 -19.61 5.16 11.16
C PRO A 210 -19.87 5.30 9.66
N SER A 211 -19.45 6.43 9.10
CA SER A 211 -19.49 6.65 7.65
C SER A 211 -18.71 5.57 6.90
N TRP A 212 -19.33 4.95 5.90
CA TRP A 212 -18.66 4.02 4.99
C TRP A 212 -17.46 4.67 4.31
N GLN A 213 -17.58 5.93 3.88
CA GLN A 213 -16.50 6.67 3.24
C GLN A 213 -15.28 6.83 4.15
N LEU A 214 -15.51 6.98 5.47
CA LEU A 214 -14.43 7.03 6.46
C LEU A 214 -13.67 5.71 6.51
N PHE A 215 -14.39 4.59 6.58
CA PHE A 215 -13.78 3.25 6.66
C PHE A 215 -13.18 2.79 5.34
N GLU A 216 -13.77 3.15 4.20
CA GLU A 216 -13.16 2.97 2.89
C GLU A 216 -11.79 3.66 2.83
N ARG A 217 -11.69 4.89 3.34
CA ARG A 217 -10.40 5.60 3.42
C ARG A 217 -9.39 4.90 4.32
N TYR A 218 -9.82 4.26 5.40
CA TYR A 218 -8.96 3.50 6.32
C TYR A 218 -8.49 2.17 5.73
N LEU A 219 -9.29 1.54 4.86
CA LEU A 219 -9.02 0.20 4.32
C LEU A 219 -8.53 0.20 2.86
N GLN A 220 -8.58 1.34 2.16
CA GLN A 220 -8.18 1.42 0.75
C GLN A 220 -6.69 1.21 0.51
N ARG A 221 -5.82 1.47 1.51
CA ARG A 221 -4.36 1.35 1.36
C ARG A 221 -3.89 -0.04 1.77
N PRO A 222 -2.81 -0.55 1.15
CA PRO A 222 -2.22 -1.80 1.59
C PRO A 222 -1.66 -1.63 3.01
N TRP A 223 -2.10 -2.51 3.92
CA TRP A 223 -1.52 -2.61 5.25
C TRP A 223 -0.20 -3.38 5.15
N ILE A 224 0.90 -2.65 5.32
CA ILE A 224 2.26 -3.20 5.22
C ILE A 224 2.88 -3.19 6.61
N ASP A 225 3.05 -4.38 7.17
CA ASP A 225 3.67 -4.55 8.48
C ASP A 225 5.05 -5.21 8.33
N HIS A 226 6.09 -4.37 8.40
CA HIS A 226 7.49 -4.83 8.47
C HIS A 226 8.17 -4.44 9.76
N VAL A 227 7.65 -3.44 10.47
CA VAL A 227 8.35 -2.85 11.61
C VAL A 227 7.73 -3.39 12.88
N MET A 228 8.54 -4.07 13.70
CA MET A 228 8.12 -4.57 15.01
C MET A 228 8.06 -3.42 16.03
N SER A 229 7.25 -2.40 15.76
CA SER A 229 7.08 -1.22 16.61
C SER A 229 5.68 -0.65 16.47
N TRP A 230 4.98 -0.54 17.60
CA TRP A 230 3.66 0.08 17.65
C TRP A 230 3.64 1.48 17.03
N SER A 231 4.70 2.29 17.23
CA SER A 231 4.79 3.67 16.72
C SER A 231 5.01 3.80 15.20
N GLN A 232 5.19 2.69 14.46
CA GLN A 232 5.47 2.69 13.02
C GLN A 232 4.63 1.69 12.21
N GLN A 233 3.68 0.99 12.84
CA GLN A 233 2.86 -0.03 12.19
C GLN A 233 1.65 0.53 11.40
N GLN A 234 1.51 1.85 11.36
CA GLN A 234 0.23 2.50 11.06
C GLN A 234 0.31 3.15 9.68
N LEU A 235 -0.26 2.48 8.66
CA LEU A 235 -0.33 2.90 7.25
C LEU A 235 -1.77 3.01 6.74
#